data_AF-A0A517RJ54-F1
#
_entry.id   AF-A0A517RJ54-F1
#
_cell.length_a   1.000
_cell.length_b   1.000
_cell.length_c   1.000
_cell.angle_alpha   90.00
_cell.angle_beta   90.00
_cell.angle_gamma   90.00
#
_symmetry.space_group_name_H-M   'P 1'
#
loop_
_entity.id
_entity.type
_entity.pdbx_description
1 polymer ?
#
loop_
_entity_poly.entity_id
_entity_poly.type
_entity_poly.pdbx_seq_one_letter_code
_entity_poly.pdbx_strand_id
1 'polypeptide(L)'
;MKWNYLLPRFTLAAILWVFFAFAFDPLIRTGLVQMGESLTGTKVEMVSLQTGFFPPSIKAGPIAIASRKDKSYLATFDQVELKLSGKPLLHRNLIVEEATISGMEFDTPRTATDELSENDSSHPGNSFFLDSRRFREKSKELGKSWLSILKDSAAEQLDPNRLQTVRVSKTIQQEWKQRFDQYETRLKQVKLEIDSVENKVKTADGKTIDKIKTYAESAERVDLLVREGKQIRSELNALPQIAQQDYLRIERAKEQDLANLDQLVDSVSPDPQKILHALIGEELSQQLEQISGWSGMIFETVKTLRDEQEPERMQGEWIDFRRDTELPKILFKKIRLSGNARVDQQKYPFVGLIKELSSSPSLYRQPIHLQAQVEADAEIKFAGDLKFYEADPTHEFVVLFQLPHQKKIKLEDSDKLSLSLIADQTECKSYVTLREREFQCRLEFNQSPVRFEVATSESGNQVMAGIVQQTLASIDTISATLHCSGSYERPEVRLESELGEKIAQGLKLAFQSQLVKQKQNMAQQIERLAGQEREQLVQALNRQYSDVIANLEQEESKVQAVIQKVSNRPLDIRRLLR
;
A
#
# COMPACT_ATOMS: atom_id res chain seq x y z
N MET A 1 89.36 7.37 -30.17
CA MET A 1 88.04 7.97 -29.86
C MET A 1 88.26 9.28 -29.13
N LYS A 2 87.71 10.39 -29.64
CA LYS A 2 87.93 11.74 -29.07
C LYS A 2 87.09 11.90 -27.80
N TRP A 3 87.72 11.76 -26.63
CA TRP A 3 87.09 11.97 -25.32
C TRP A 3 86.40 13.35 -25.21
N ASN A 4 86.91 14.36 -25.91
CA ASN A 4 86.27 15.69 -26.03
C ASN A 4 84.86 15.69 -26.67
N TYR A 5 84.44 14.62 -27.36
CA TYR A 5 83.10 14.51 -27.95
C TYR A 5 82.11 13.75 -27.05
N LEU A 6 82.63 12.88 -26.19
CA LEU A 6 81.84 12.07 -25.26
C LEU A 6 81.59 12.84 -23.96
N LEU A 7 82.59 13.55 -23.43
CA LEU A 7 82.48 14.33 -22.20
C LEU A 7 81.26 15.28 -22.19
N PRO A 8 81.06 16.16 -23.19
CA PRO A 8 79.91 17.08 -23.18
C PRO A 8 78.56 16.37 -23.28
N ARG A 9 78.49 15.19 -23.93
CA ARG A 9 77.26 14.40 -23.99
C ARG A 9 76.95 13.70 -22.67
N PHE A 10 77.97 13.16 -22.01
CA PHE A 10 77.80 12.60 -20.68
C PHE A 10 77.43 13.67 -19.67
N THR A 11 78.03 14.86 -19.74
CA THR A 11 77.65 16.00 -18.92
C THR A 11 76.20 16.41 -19.19
N LEU A 12 75.78 16.52 -20.45
CA LEU A 12 74.41 16.86 -20.81
C LEU A 12 73.41 15.78 -20.36
N ALA A 13 73.75 14.49 -20.54
CA ALA A 13 72.94 13.38 -20.06
C ALA A 13 72.84 13.37 -18.53
N ALA A 14 73.93 13.67 -17.81
CA ALA A 14 73.94 13.77 -16.35
C ALA A 14 73.10 14.96 -15.86
N ILE A 15 73.20 16.13 -16.49
CA ILE A 15 72.35 17.30 -16.18
C ILE A 15 70.88 16.97 -16.41
N LEU A 16 70.57 16.36 -17.55
CA LEU A 16 69.21 15.97 -17.90
C LEU A 16 68.67 14.94 -16.91
N TRP A 17 69.49 13.96 -16.52
CA TRP A 17 69.14 12.98 -15.48
C TRP A 17 68.90 13.63 -14.11
N VAL A 18 69.79 14.53 -13.66
CA VAL A 18 69.62 15.28 -12.39
C VAL A 18 68.35 16.13 -12.43
N PHE A 19 68.06 16.79 -13.56
CA PHE A 19 66.83 17.56 -13.73
C PHE A 19 65.58 16.69 -13.56
N PHE A 20 65.50 15.55 -14.27
CA PHE A 20 64.35 14.66 -14.15
C PHE A 20 64.27 13.95 -12.79
N ALA A 21 65.40 13.67 -12.14
CA ALA A 21 65.44 13.01 -10.84
C ALA A 21 65.06 13.92 -9.66
N PHE A 22 65.36 15.23 -9.74
CA PHE A 22 65.21 16.14 -8.59
C PHE A 22 64.34 17.38 -8.84
N ALA A 23 64.30 17.93 -10.06
CA ALA A 23 63.66 19.21 -10.34
C ALA A 23 62.28 19.08 -11.02
N PHE A 24 62.08 18.03 -11.81
CA PHE A 24 60.88 17.86 -12.63
C PHE A 24 59.60 17.69 -11.79
N ASP A 25 59.60 16.80 -10.79
CA ASP A 25 58.44 16.54 -9.94
C ASP A 25 58.02 17.78 -9.11
N PRO A 26 58.92 18.52 -8.43
CA PRO A 26 58.58 19.76 -7.76
C PRO A 26 57.98 20.83 -8.69
N LEU A 27 58.51 20.99 -9.91
CA LEU A 27 58.00 21.96 -10.87
C LEU A 27 56.58 21.65 -11.31
N ILE A 28 56.29 20.38 -11.63
CA ILE A 28 54.93 19.96 -12.01
C ILE A 28 53.98 20.10 -10.84
N ARG A 29 54.40 19.77 -9.61
CA ARG A 29 53.58 19.93 -8.41
C ARG A 29 53.12 21.38 -8.25
N THR A 30 54.03 22.34 -8.35
CA THR A 30 53.67 23.76 -8.25
C THR A 30 52.71 24.19 -9.36
N GLY A 31 52.95 23.75 -10.59
CA GLY A 31 52.06 24.04 -11.71
C GLY A 31 50.66 23.46 -11.54
N LEU A 32 50.55 22.22 -11.06
CA LEU A 32 49.27 21.55 -10.79
C LEU A 32 48.50 22.21 -9.65
N VAL A 33 49.17 22.62 -8.58
CA VAL A 33 48.54 23.35 -7.46
C VAL A 33 47.97 24.68 -7.96
N GLN A 34 48.76 25.49 -8.67
CA GLN A 34 48.31 26.78 -9.20
C GLN A 34 47.14 26.63 -10.18
N MET A 35 47.20 25.63 -11.06
CA MET A 35 46.11 25.34 -11.98
C MET A 35 44.85 24.88 -11.23
N GLY A 36 45.01 24.02 -10.22
CA GLY A 36 43.92 23.58 -9.35
C GLY A 36 43.25 24.76 -8.64
N GLU A 37 44.05 25.65 -8.03
CA GLU A 37 43.56 26.85 -7.35
C GLU A 37 42.83 27.81 -8.29
N SER A 38 43.30 27.95 -9.53
CA SER A 38 42.64 28.77 -10.54
C SER A 38 41.30 28.18 -11.00
N LEU A 39 41.19 26.86 -11.10
CA LEU A 39 39.97 26.19 -11.56
C LEU A 39 38.91 26.11 -10.46
N THR A 40 39.31 25.75 -9.23
CA THR A 40 38.38 25.65 -8.10
C THR A 40 38.11 27.00 -7.44
N GLY A 41 38.96 28.00 -7.72
CA GLY A 41 38.98 29.30 -7.02
C GLY A 41 39.14 29.16 -5.50
N THR A 42 39.75 28.06 -5.05
CA THR A 42 40.00 27.74 -3.64
C THR A 42 41.39 27.15 -3.47
N LYS A 43 41.93 27.20 -2.26
CA LYS A 43 43.23 26.61 -1.94
C LYS A 43 43.19 25.10 -2.18
N VAL A 44 44.16 24.60 -2.95
CA VAL A 44 44.36 23.17 -3.23
C VAL A 44 45.66 22.74 -2.58
N GLU A 45 45.58 21.82 -1.63
CA GLU A 45 46.76 21.28 -0.96
C GLU A 45 47.11 19.93 -1.58
N MET A 46 48.37 19.75 -1.99
CA MET A 46 48.89 18.49 -2.54
C MET A 46 50.20 18.13 -1.84
N VAL A 47 50.26 16.98 -1.17
CA VAL A 47 51.42 16.59 -0.35
C VAL A 47 52.59 16.11 -1.22
N SER A 48 52.34 15.18 -2.15
CA SER A 48 53.39 14.59 -2.99
C SER A 48 52.95 14.41 -4.44
N LEU A 49 53.94 14.40 -5.35
CA LEU A 49 53.79 14.14 -6.78
C LEU A 49 54.98 13.30 -7.24
N GLN A 50 54.71 12.25 -8.02
CA GLN A 50 55.70 11.41 -8.69
C GLN A 50 55.32 11.25 -10.16
N THR A 51 56.29 11.38 -11.06
CA THR A 51 56.06 11.17 -12.50
C THR A 51 56.79 9.94 -13.02
N GLY A 52 56.11 9.16 -13.86
CA GLY A 52 56.68 8.10 -14.66
C GLY A 52 56.76 8.54 -16.13
N PHE A 53 57.80 8.11 -16.85
CA PHE A 53 58.03 8.56 -18.23
C PHE A 53 57.69 7.52 -19.30
N PHE A 54 57.82 6.22 -18.98
CA PHE A 54 57.65 5.13 -19.95
C PHE A 54 57.00 3.88 -19.31
N PRO A 55 55.66 3.69 -19.43
CA PRO A 55 54.69 4.62 -20.01
C PRO A 55 54.54 5.90 -19.16
N PRO A 56 54.11 7.03 -19.75
CA PRO A 56 53.96 8.27 -19.01
C PRO A 56 52.83 8.15 -17.98
N SER A 57 53.11 8.47 -16.73
CA SER A 57 52.15 8.40 -15.62
C SER A 57 52.40 9.50 -14.59
N ILE A 58 51.35 9.85 -13.85
CA ILE A 58 51.40 10.83 -12.76
C ILE A 58 50.75 10.20 -11.54
N LYS A 59 51.43 10.20 -10.40
CA LYS A 59 50.89 9.79 -9.10
C LYS A 59 50.97 10.97 -8.16
N ALA A 60 49.84 11.39 -7.61
CA ALA A 60 49.73 12.51 -6.70
C ALA A 60 48.92 12.11 -5.46
N GLY A 61 49.24 12.66 -4.29
CA GLY A 61 48.45 12.42 -3.08
C GLY A 61 49.21 12.66 -1.77
N PRO A 62 48.50 12.85 -0.64
CA PRO A 62 47.10 13.26 -0.52
C PRO A 62 46.81 14.64 -1.14
N ILE A 63 45.57 14.83 -1.62
CA ILE A 63 45.06 16.09 -2.19
C ILE A 63 43.83 16.54 -1.40
N ALA A 64 43.75 17.82 -1.06
CA ALA A 64 42.58 18.41 -0.39
C ALA A 64 42.14 19.70 -1.09
N ILE A 65 40.86 19.81 -1.41
CA ILE A 65 40.23 20.98 -2.03
C ILE A 65 39.41 21.70 -0.96
N ALA A 66 39.77 22.94 -0.64
CA ALA A 66 39.03 23.73 0.36
C ALA A 66 37.64 24.17 -0.15
N SER A 67 36.66 24.24 0.74
CA SER A 67 35.36 24.87 0.48
C SER A 67 35.47 26.40 0.50
N ARG A 68 34.65 27.08 -0.30
CA ARG A 68 34.51 28.56 -0.26
C ARG A 68 33.60 29.05 0.86
N LYS A 69 32.67 28.21 1.34
CA LYS A 69 31.56 28.62 2.22
C LYS A 69 31.80 28.30 3.69
N ASP A 70 32.47 27.18 3.97
CA ASP A 70 32.62 26.64 5.33
C ASP A 70 34.08 26.34 5.68
N LYS A 71 34.36 26.18 6.98
CA LYS A 71 35.66 25.69 7.50
C LYS A 71 35.83 24.17 7.30
N SER A 72 35.63 23.70 6.07
CA SER A 72 35.71 22.29 5.66
C SER A 72 36.42 22.15 4.31
N TYR A 73 36.88 20.93 4.00
CA TYR A 73 37.28 20.57 2.65
C TYR A 73 36.05 20.12 1.85
N LEU A 74 35.92 20.64 0.64
CA LEU A 74 34.88 20.24 -0.31
C LEU A 74 35.06 18.78 -0.72
N ALA A 75 36.30 18.39 -1.04
CA ALA A 75 36.68 17.03 -1.36
C ALA A 75 38.13 16.78 -0.96
N THR A 76 38.40 15.60 -0.41
CA THR A 76 39.74 15.10 -0.12
C THR A 76 39.97 13.78 -0.84
N PHE A 77 41.19 13.54 -1.29
CA PHE A 77 41.60 12.32 -1.98
C PHE A 77 42.91 11.82 -1.38
N ASP A 78 43.01 10.53 -1.08
CA ASP A 78 44.26 9.92 -0.58
C ASP A 78 45.29 9.82 -1.71
N GLN A 79 44.85 9.41 -2.90
CA GLN A 79 45.73 9.18 -4.04
C GLN A 79 45.00 9.38 -5.38
N VAL A 80 45.70 9.98 -6.33
CA VAL A 80 45.32 10.11 -7.74
C VAL A 80 46.45 9.53 -8.60
N GLU A 81 46.13 8.56 -9.45
CA GLU A 81 47.04 7.98 -10.43
C GLU A 81 46.48 8.15 -11.84
N LEU A 82 47.26 8.75 -12.74
CA LEU A 82 46.93 8.96 -14.14
C LEU A 82 47.92 8.20 -15.02
N LYS A 83 47.42 7.36 -15.94
CA LYS A 83 48.21 6.73 -17.01
C LYS A 83 47.91 7.44 -18.31
N LEU A 84 48.93 8.02 -18.91
CA LEU A 84 48.81 8.87 -20.09
C LEU A 84 49.25 8.13 -21.35
N SER A 85 48.72 8.55 -22.50
CA SER A 85 49.21 8.09 -23.81
C SER A 85 50.39 8.94 -24.29
N GLY A 86 51.55 8.31 -24.51
CA GLY A 86 52.76 9.02 -24.94
C GLY A 86 52.67 9.68 -26.33
N LYS A 87 52.14 8.98 -27.35
CA LYS A 87 52.07 9.53 -28.73
C LYS A 87 51.15 10.76 -28.84
N PRO A 88 49.93 10.77 -28.28
CA PRO A 88 49.06 11.95 -28.28
C PRO A 88 49.64 13.14 -27.50
N LEU A 89 50.36 12.93 -26.39
CA LEU A 89 50.99 14.01 -25.63
C LEU A 89 51.97 14.85 -26.48
N LEU A 90 52.72 14.20 -27.39
CA LEU A 90 53.61 14.89 -28.34
C LEU A 90 52.86 15.83 -29.30
N HIS A 91 51.58 15.54 -29.55
CA HIS A 91 50.69 16.33 -30.39
C HIS A 91 49.83 17.31 -29.59
N ARG A 92 50.15 17.54 -28.30
CA ARG A 92 49.40 18.40 -27.36
C ARG A 92 48.00 17.89 -27.03
N ASN A 93 47.74 16.59 -27.26
CA ASN A 93 46.49 15.94 -26.86
C ASN A 93 46.72 15.18 -25.56
N LEU A 94 46.02 15.57 -24.50
CA LEU A 94 46.05 14.89 -23.22
C LEU A 94 45.05 13.74 -23.22
N ILE A 95 45.53 12.54 -23.59
CA ILE A 95 44.73 11.32 -23.55
C ILE A 95 45.14 10.51 -22.32
N VAL A 96 44.23 10.42 -21.36
CA VAL A 96 44.36 9.61 -20.14
C VAL A 96 43.69 8.26 -20.39
N GLU A 97 44.49 7.20 -20.46
CA GLU A 97 44.02 5.83 -20.66
C GLU A 97 43.28 5.31 -19.42
N GLU A 98 43.84 5.61 -18.24
CA GLU A 98 43.27 5.21 -16.96
C GLU A 98 43.62 6.23 -15.88
N ALA A 99 42.60 6.79 -15.24
CA ALA A 99 42.71 7.57 -14.03
C ALA A 99 42.13 6.75 -12.86
N THR A 100 42.82 6.71 -11.73
CA THR A 100 42.33 6.08 -10.49
C THR A 100 42.43 7.09 -9.37
N ILE A 101 41.29 7.41 -8.78
CA ILE A 101 41.15 8.33 -7.65
C ILE A 101 40.64 7.50 -6.48
N SER A 102 41.40 7.48 -5.38
CA SER A 102 41.13 6.65 -4.22
C SER A 102 41.07 7.47 -2.94
N GLY A 103 40.26 7.01 -1.99
CA GLY A 103 40.09 7.66 -0.69
C GLY A 103 39.30 8.96 -0.79
N MET A 104 38.34 9.05 -1.72
CA MET A 104 37.52 10.25 -1.86
C MET A 104 36.61 10.42 -0.63
N GLU A 105 36.71 11.55 0.07
CA GLU A 105 35.75 11.97 1.09
C GLU A 105 35.26 13.38 0.80
N PHE A 106 33.97 13.61 1.02
CA PHE A 106 33.34 14.92 0.89
C PHE A 106 33.11 15.55 2.26
N ASP A 107 33.08 16.88 2.30
CA ASP A 107 32.71 17.69 3.46
C ASP A 107 33.42 17.27 4.76
N THR A 108 34.75 17.17 4.70
CA THR A 108 35.57 16.84 5.88
C THR A 108 35.88 18.09 6.70
N PRO A 109 35.67 18.08 8.03
CA PRO A 109 35.95 19.25 8.86
C PRO A 109 37.44 19.59 8.81
N ARG A 110 37.76 20.87 8.62
CA ARG A 110 39.15 21.36 8.53
C ARG A 110 39.59 21.90 9.88
N THR A 111 40.71 21.41 10.39
CA THR A 111 41.45 22.03 11.50
C THR A 111 42.50 22.99 10.93
N ALA A 112 42.29 24.32 11.05
CA ALA A 112 43.30 25.39 11.29
C ALA A 112 43.14 26.72 10.48
N THR A 113 42.98 27.80 11.28
CA THR A 113 43.70 29.10 11.34
C THR A 113 43.77 30.11 10.18
N ASP A 114 43.51 29.79 8.91
CA ASP A 114 43.60 30.82 7.85
C ASP A 114 42.22 31.17 7.27
N GLU A 115 41.76 32.40 7.56
CA GLU A 115 40.60 33.06 6.97
C GLU A 115 40.87 33.42 5.51
N LEU A 116 40.05 32.91 4.59
CA LEU A 116 40.01 33.35 3.21
C LEU A 116 38.87 34.37 3.05
N SER A 117 39.19 35.49 2.40
CA SER A 117 38.32 36.64 2.22
C SER A 117 37.06 36.31 1.43
N GLU A 118 35.92 36.72 1.97
CA GLU A 118 34.61 36.72 1.32
C GLU A 118 34.66 37.60 0.06
N ASN A 119 34.36 37.00 -1.09
CA ASN A 119 33.78 37.75 -2.20
C ASN A 119 32.57 36.97 -2.72
N ASP A 120 31.44 37.65 -2.58
CA ASP A 120 30.10 37.14 -2.70
C ASP A 120 29.66 37.10 -4.17
N SER A 121 29.18 35.93 -4.61
CA SER A 121 28.25 35.80 -5.74
C SER A 121 27.66 34.39 -5.72
N SER A 122 26.87 34.11 -4.69
CA SER A 122 25.91 33.02 -4.76
C SER A 122 24.76 33.42 -5.68
N HIS A 123 24.83 33.03 -6.95
CA HIS A 123 23.60 32.92 -7.74
C HIS A 123 22.87 31.67 -7.25
N PRO A 124 21.64 31.77 -6.72
CA PRO A 124 20.82 30.60 -6.46
C PRO A 124 20.50 29.97 -7.82
N GLY A 125 21.21 28.90 -8.16
CA GLY A 125 20.86 28.08 -9.31
C GLY A 125 19.44 27.57 -9.11
N ASN A 126 18.58 27.78 -10.11
CA ASN A 126 17.31 27.07 -10.23
C ASN A 126 17.63 25.58 -10.38
N SER A 127 17.84 24.91 -9.25
CA SER A 127 17.99 23.47 -9.18
C SER A 127 16.65 22.86 -9.57
N PHE A 128 16.69 21.88 -10.47
CA PHE A 128 15.51 21.11 -10.81
C PHE A 128 15.06 20.32 -9.57
N PHE A 129 13.91 20.71 -9.02
CA PHE A 129 13.23 19.98 -7.96
C PHE A 129 11.90 19.45 -8.53
N LEU A 130 11.77 18.12 -8.58
CA LEU A 130 10.44 17.51 -8.71
C LEU A 130 9.65 17.89 -7.45
N ASP A 131 8.65 18.75 -7.61
CA ASP A 131 7.78 19.17 -6.51
C ASP A 131 6.88 18.00 -6.05
N SER A 132 7.45 17.12 -5.22
CA SER A 132 6.77 15.98 -4.62
C SER A 132 5.64 16.40 -3.68
N ARG A 133 5.59 17.69 -3.27
CA ARG A 133 4.60 18.21 -2.32
C ARG A 133 3.17 17.98 -2.79
N ARG A 134 2.86 18.25 -4.06
CA ARG A 134 1.51 18.01 -4.61
C ARG A 134 1.11 16.54 -4.54
N PHE A 135 2.02 15.64 -4.87
CA PHE A 135 1.77 14.19 -4.77
C PHE A 135 1.63 13.74 -3.32
N ARG A 136 2.47 14.25 -2.41
CA ARG A 136 2.42 13.97 -0.97
C ARG A 136 1.13 14.50 -0.34
N GLU A 137 0.72 15.72 -0.66
CA GLU A 137 -0.54 16.33 -0.20
C GLU A 137 -1.74 15.52 -0.69
N LYS A 138 -1.82 15.23 -1.99
CA LYS A 138 -2.87 14.39 -2.58
C LYS A 138 -2.90 13.00 -1.93
N SER A 139 -1.73 12.39 -1.68
CA SER A 139 -1.65 11.08 -1.03
C SER A 139 -2.12 11.13 0.43
N LYS A 140 -1.75 12.18 1.18
CA LYS A 140 -2.23 12.39 2.56
C LYS A 140 -3.73 12.64 2.62
N GLU A 141 -4.28 13.39 1.67
CA GLU A 141 -5.72 13.67 1.58
C GLU A 141 -6.51 12.39 1.26
N LEU A 142 -6.13 11.67 0.20
CA LEU A 142 -6.79 10.44 -0.23
C LEU A 142 -6.65 9.33 0.83
N GLY A 143 -5.47 9.24 1.47
CA GLY A 143 -5.14 8.18 2.42
C GLY A 143 -5.90 8.25 3.75
N LYS A 144 -6.23 9.43 4.26
CA LYS A 144 -6.99 9.58 5.53
C LYS A 144 -8.47 9.13 5.43
N SER A 145 -9.00 8.97 4.23
CA SER A 145 -10.45 8.81 4.02
C SER A 145 -10.93 7.37 3.90
N TRP A 146 -10.09 6.40 3.51
CA TRP A 146 -10.61 5.07 3.17
C TRP A 146 -10.98 4.23 4.41
N LEU A 147 -10.23 4.34 5.52
CA LEU A 147 -10.53 3.63 6.77
C LEU A 147 -11.75 4.20 7.50
N SER A 148 -11.97 5.53 7.43
CA SER A 148 -13.15 6.17 8.02
C SER A 148 -14.43 5.81 7.26
N ILE A 149 -14.38 5.75 5.93
CA ILE A 149 -15.49 5.28 5.09
C ILE A 149 -15.82 3.81 5.40
N LEU A 150 -14.81 2.95 5.52
CA LEU A 150 -15.00 1.55 5.93
C LEU A 150 -15.64 1.46 7.31
N LYS A 151 -15.21 2.28 8.27
CA LYS A 151 -15.72 2.27 9.64
C LYS A 151 -17.18 2.68 9.73
N ASP A 152 -17.52 3.86 9.22
CA ASP A 152 -18.86 4.43 9.43
C ASP A 152 -19.90 3.67 8.60
N SER A 153 -19.53 3.21 7.41
CA SER A 153 -20.43 2.47 6.53
C SER A 153 -20.57 1.00 6.94
N ALA A 154 -19.49 0.33 7.37
CA ALA A 154 -19.57 -1.09 7.74
C ALA A 154 -20.28 -1.30 9.08
N ALA A 155 -20.02 -0.47 10.10
CA ALA A 155 -20.64 -0.66 11.41
C ALA A 155 -22.17 -0.51 11.34
N GLU A 156 -22.65 0.45 10.53
CA GLU A 156 -24.09 0.67 10.33
C GLU A 156 -24.72 -0.42 9.45
N GLN A 157 -24.00 -0.95 8.45
CA GLN A 157 -24.52 -1.99 7.56
C GLN A 157 -24.40 -3.41 8.10
N LEU A 158 -23.50 -3.64 9.05
CA LEU A 158 -23.38 -4.90 9.79
C LEU A 158 -24.37 -5.00 10.97
N ASP A 159 -25.21 -3.98 11.20
CA ASP A 159 -26.30 -4.08 12.18
C ASP A 159 -27.29 -5.17 11.73
N PRO A 160 -27.41 -6.29 12.48
CA PRO A 160 -28.31 -7.37 12.12
C PRO A 160 -29.77 -6.92 11.97
N ASN A 161 -30.18 -5.83 12.64
CA ASN A 161 -31.56 -5.38 12.62
C ASN A 161 -32.02 -4.74 11.29
N ARG A 162 -31.08 -4.38 10.40
CA ARG A 162 -31.42 -3.85 9.07
C ARG A 162 -31.81 -4.93 8.06
N LEU A 163 -31.35 -6.14 8.27
CA LEU A 163 -31.56 -7.26 7.35
C LEU A 163 -33.04 -7.68 7.35
N GLN A 164 -33.63 -7.85 6.16
CA GLN A 164 -35.03 -8.26 6.02
C GLN A 164 -35.25 -9.65 6.63
N THR A 165 -34.28 -10.55 6.46
CA THR A 165 -34.28 -11.89 7.08
C THR A 165 -34.42 -11.79 8.58
N VAL A 166 -33.66 -10.89 9.24
CA VAL A 166 -33.68 -10.75 10.71
C VAL A 166 -35.00 -10.15 11.18
N ARG A 167 -35.50 -9.12 10.48
CA ARG A 167 -36.80 -8.51 10.79
C ARG A 167 -37.94 -9.51 10.65
N VAL A 168 -38.02 -10.19 9.50
CA VAL A 168 -39.04 -11.21 9.22
C VAL A 168 -38.96 -12.35 10.23
N SER A 169 -37.75 -12.81 10.56
CA SER A 169 -37.58 -13.89 11.53
C SER A 169 -38.00 -13.48 12.95
N LYS A 170 -37.69 -12.24 13.39
CA LYS A 170 -38.18 -11.71 14.67
C LYS A 170 -39.70 -11.56 14.70
N THR A 171 -40.30 -11.09 13.60
CA THR A 171 -41.75 -10.99 13.47
C THR A 171 -42.41 -12.36 13.55
N ILE A 172 -41.91 -13.35 12.80
CA ILE A 172 -42.41 -14.73 12.85
C ILE A 172 -42.26 -15.30 14.27
N GLN A 173 -41.12 -15.09 14.93
CA GLN A 173 -40.94 -15.52 16.32
C GLN A 173 -42.02 -14.91 17.25
N GLN A 174 -42.34 -13.63 17.11
CA GLN A 174 -43.39 -12.97 17.88
C GLN A 174 -44.79 -13.49 17.53
N GLU A 175 -45.08 -13.68 16.23
CA GLU A 175 -46.35 -14.24 15.74
C GLU A 175 -46.59 -15.64 16.32
N TRP A 176 -45.57 -16.50 16.33
CA TRP A 176 -45.64 -17.83 16.93
C TRP A 176 -45.84 -17.79 18.43
N LYS A 177 -45.10 -16.93 19.15
CA LYS A 177 -45.30 -16.73 20.60
C LYS A 177 -46.74 -16.31 20.92
N GLN A 178 -47.25 -15.30 20.23
CA GLN A 178 -48.62 -14.82 20.43
C GLN A 178 -49.68 -15.88 20.07
N ARG A 179 -49.48 -16.61 18.97
CA ARG A 179 -50.40 -17.67 18.54
C ARG A 179 -50.47 -18.77 19.60
N PHE A 180 -49.36 -19.12 20.22
CA PHE A 180 -49.33 -20.10 21.30
C PHE A 180 -49.94 -19.58 22.60
N ASP A 181 -49.65 -18.35 23.00
CA ASP A 181 -50.29 -17.71 24.16
C ASP A 181 -51.84 -17.68 24.01
N GLN A 182 -52.33 -17.44 22.79
CA GLN A 182 -53.75 -17.46 22.46
C GLN A 182 -54.38 -18.85 22.60
N TYR A 183 -53.72 -19.91 22.08
CA TYR A 183 -54.24 -21.27 22.23
C TYR A 183 -54.25 -21.73 23.69
N GLU A 184 -53.21 -21.41 24.45
CA GLU A 184 -53.16 -21.74 25.89
C GLU A 184 -54.30 -21.05 26.66
N THR A 185 -54.56 -19.78 26.36
CA THR A 185 -55.65 -19.01 26.97
C THR A 185 -57.02 -19.59 26.60
N ARG A 186 -57.27 -19.91 25.33
CA ARG A 186 -58.53 -20.51 24.87
C ARG A 186 -58.77 -21.87 25.50
N LEU A 187 -57.74 -22.71 25.59
CA LEU A 187 -57.84 -24.02 26.25
C LEU A 187 -58.18 -23.89 27.74
N LYS A 188 -57.57 -22.93 28.46
CA LYS A 188 -57.92 -22.64 29.87
C LYS A 188 -59.37 -22.20 30.01
N GLN A 189 -59.86 -21.35 29.09
CA GLN A 189 -61.24 -20.86 29.12
C GLN A 189 -62.26 -21.95 28.83
N VAL A 190 -62.01 -22.81 27.84
CA VAL A 190 -62.85 -23.99 27.54
C VAL A 190 -62.96 -24.88 28.77
N LYS A 191 -61.85 -25.15 29.46
CA LYS A 191 -61.84 -25.94 30.69
C LYS A 191 -62.72 -25.34 31.80
N LEU A 192 -62.59 -24.04 32.04
CA LEU A 192 -63.39 -23.33 33.06
C LEU A 192 -64.89 -23.30 32.74
N GLU A 193 -65.26 -23.13 31.47
CA GLU A 193 -66.66 -23.13 31.02
C GLU A 193 -67.30 -24.51 31.16
N ILE A 194 -66.56 -25.59 30.82
CA ILE A 194 -67.00 -26.98 31.04
C ILE A 194 -67.30 -27.22 32.52
N ASP A 195 -66.38 -26.88 33.42
CA ASP A 195 -66.55 -27.04 34.87
C ASP A 195 -67.79 -26.26 35.38
N SER A 196 -68.05 -25.07 34.81
CA SER A 196 -69.21 -24.25 35.15
C SER A 196 -70.54 -24.90 34.74
N VAL A 197 -70.60 -25.43 33.51
CA VAL A 197 -71.80 -26.11 33.01
C VAL A 197 -72.08 -27.38 33.82
N GLU A 198 -71.06 -28.18 34.11
CA GLU A 198 -71.21 -29.40 34.92
C GLU A 198 -71.80 -29.08 36.31
N ASN A 199 -71.31 -28.01 36.96
CA ASN A 199 -71.81 -27.58 38.26
C ASN A 199 -73.25 -27.04 38.22
N LYS A 200 -73.63 -26.29 37.17
CA LYS A 200 -75.01 -25.78 36.99
C LYS A 200 -76.02 -26.90 36.79
N VAL A 201 -75.65 -27.93 36.02
CA VAL A 201 -76.50 -29.11 35.79
C VAL A 201 -76.66 -29.94 37.07
N LYS A 202 -75.60 -30.08 37.89
CA LYS A 202 -75.64 -30.82 39.16
C LYS A 202 -76.46 -30.14 40.26
N THR A 203 -76.46 -28.81 40.29
CA THR A 203 -77.11 -28.01 41.35
C THR A 203 -78.53 -27.54 41.02
N ALA A 204 -79.04 -27.86 39.83
CA ALA A 204 -80.38 -27.49 39.39
C ALA A 204 -81.49 -28.24 40.16
N ASP A 205 -81.99 -27.64 41.25
CA ASP A 205 -83.18 -28.08 42.00
C ASP A 205 -84.24 -26.96 42.13
N GLY A 206 -85.48 -27.25 41.74
CA GLY A 206 -86.58 -26.28 41.62
C GLY A 206 -87.72 -26.72 40.68
N LYS A 207 -88.88 -26.03 40.71
CA LYS A 207 -90.12 -26.37 40.00
C LYS A 207 -89.94 -26.54 38.48
N THR A 208 -90.73 -27.43 37.89
CA THR A 208 -90.60 -28.10 36.57
C THR A 208 -90.22 -27.23 35.35
N ILE A 209 -90.53 -25.93 35.34
CA ILE A 209 -90.25 -25.03 34.20
C ILE A 209 -88.82 -24.46 34.24
N ASP A 210 -88.30 -24.09 35.42
CA ASP A 210 -86.96 -23.51 35.56
C ASP A 210 -85.85 -24.53 35.27
N LYS A 211 -86.10 -25.82 35.55
CA LYS A 211 -85.19 -26.93 35.17
C LYS A 211 -85.06 -27.04 33.66
N ILE A 212 -86.17 -27.03 32.92
CA ILE A 212 -86.17 -27.14 31.46
C ILE A 212 -85.39 -25.98 30.84
N LYS A 213 -85.57 -24.75 31.37
CA LYS A 213 -84.81 -23.58 30.90
C LYS A 213 -83.31 -23.70 31.16
N THR A 214 -82.91 -24.07 32.37
CA THR A 214 -81.49 -24.27 32.75
C THR A 214 -80.82 -25.35 31.91
N TYR A 215 -81.57 -26.40 31.58
CA TYR A 215 -81.10 -27.49 30.74
C TYR A 215 -80.99 -27.11 29.27
N ALA A 216 -81.93 -26.33 28.73
CA ALA A 216 -81.86 -25.80 27.37
C ALA A 216 -80.65 -24.86 27.19
N GLU A 217 -80.44 -23.94 28.14
CA GLU A 217 -79.28 -23.02 28.14
C GLU A 217 -77.95 -23.78 28.28
N SER A 218 -77.91 -24.84 29.08
CA SER A 218 -76.72 -25.68 29.24
C SER A 218 -76.41 -26.48 27.98
N ALA A 219 -77.42 -27.01 27.29
CA ALA A 219 -77.24 -27.74 26.03
C ALA A 219 -76.72 -26.83 24.91
N GLU A 220 -77.21 -25.59 24.83
CA GLU A 220 -76.71 -24.58 23.89
C GLU A 220 -75.24 -24.22 24.19
N ARG A 221 -74.90 -23.99 25.47
CA ARG A 221 -73.52 -23.68 25.89
C ARG A 221 -72.53 -24.79 25.55
N VAL A 222 -72.99 -26.03 25.69
CA VAL A 222 -72.24 -27.23 25.40
C VAL A 222 -71.97 -27.42 23.92
N ASP A 223 -72.98 -27.18 23.07
CA ASP A 223 -72.80 -27.23 21.61
C ASP A 223 -71.77 -26.18 21.15
N LEU A 224 -71.76 -24.99 21.78
CA LEU A 224 -70.74 -23.96 21.55
C LEU A 224 -69.33 -24.43 21.95
N LEU A 225 -69.17 -25.10 23.10
CA LEU A 225 -67.87 -25.61 23.56
C LEU A 225 -67.33 -26.75 22.68
N VAL A 226 -68.19 -27.63 22.19
CA VAL A 226 -67.81 -28.70 21.23
C VAL A 226 -67.36 -28.09 19.91
N ARG A 227 -68.06 -27.05 19.42
CA ARG A 227 -67.65 -26.32 18.21
C ARG A 227 -66.29 -25.63 18.41
N GLU A 228 -66.08 -24.96 19.54
CA GLU A 228 -64.81 -24.31 19.89
C GLU A 228 -63.65 -25.31 19.96
N GLY A 229 -63.84 -26.47 20.60
CA GLY A 229 -62.84 -27.54 20.66
C GLY A 229 -62.50 -28.12 19.28
N LYS A 230 -63.51 -28.36 18.42
CA LYS A 230 -63.31 -28.78 17.02
C LYS A 230 -62.55 -27.73 16.22
N GLN A 231 -62.85 -26.45 16.46
CA GLN A 231 -62.16 -25.34 15.81
C GLN A 231 -60.69 -25.26 16.23
N ILE A 232 -60.38 -25.28 17.52
CA ILE A 232 -58.99 -25.32 18.04
C ILE A 232 -58.23 -26.51 17.43
N ARG A 233 -58.88 -27.68 17.32
CA ARG A 233 -58.29 -28.87 16.68
C ARG A 233 -57.95 -28.68 15.21
N SER A 234 -58.87 -28.09 14.46
CA SER A 234 -58.63 -27.77 13.04
C SER A 234 -57.48 -26.77 12.88
N GLU A 235 -57.43 -25.74 13.72
CA GLU A 235 -56.41 -24.70 13.69
C GLU A 235 -55.01 -25.24 14.06
N LEU A 236 -54.93 -26.15 15.04
CA LEU A 236 -53.68 -26.83 15.42
C LEU A 236 -53.16 -27.76 14.32
N ASN A 237 -54.04 -28.49 13.63
CA ASN A 237 -53.67 -29.33 12.49
C ASN A 237 -53.14 -28.53 11.30
N ALA A 238 -53.48 -27.24 11.20
CA ALA A 238 -52.96 -26.34 10.18
C ALA A 238 -51.56 -25.76 10.52
N LEU A 239 -51.08 -25.89 11.76
CA LEU A 239 -49.78 -25.33 12.18
C LEU A 239 -48.59 -25.80 11.34
N PRO A 240 -48.46 -27.08 10.93
CA PRO A 240 -47.36 -27.50 10.06
C PRO A 240 -47.34 -26.77 8.71
N GLN A 241 -48.52 -26.51 8.13
CA GLN A 241 -48.62 -25.75 6.87
C GLN A 241 -48.28 -24.28 7.07
N ILE A 242 -48.71 -23.68 8.19
CA ILE A 242 -48.34 -22.30 8.55
C ILE A 242 -46.82 -22.19 8.75
N ALA A 243 -46.20 -23.16 9.43
CA ALA A 243 -44.74 -23.20 9.62
C ALA A 243 -43.99 -23.30 8.29
N GLN A 244 -44.51 -24.10 7.35
CA GLN A 244 -43.93 -24.21 6.01
C GLN A 244 -44.04 -22.90 5.21
N GLN A 245 -45.16 -22.17 5.35
CA GLN A 245 -45.31 -20.85 4.72
C GLN A 245 -44.40 -19.79 5.36
N ASP A 246 -44.27 -19.79 6.69
CA ASP A 246 -43.36 -18.90 7.40
C ASP A 246 -41.90 -19.19 7.05
N TYR A 247 -41.54 -20.47 6.87
CA TYR A 247 -40.24 -20.84 6.33
C TYR A 247 -40.00 -20.23 4.95
N LEU A 248 -40.96 -20.35 4.03
CA LEU A 248 -40.85 -19.72 2.71
C LEU A 248 -40.78 -18.18 2.79
N ARG A 249 -41.38 -17.54 3.81
CA ARG A 249 -41.23 -16.09 4.05
C ARG A 249 -39.79 -15.75 4.46
N ILE A 250 -39.17 -16.55 5.33
CA ILE A 250 -37.76 -16.37 5.73
C ILE A 250 -36.84 -16.62 4.54
N GLU A 251 -37.06 -17.66 3.76
CA GLU A 251 -36.27 -17.98 2.57
C GLU A 251 -36.35 -16.88 1.51
N ARG A 252 -37.54 -16.33 1.24
CA ARG A 252 -37.69 -15.18 0.34
C ARG A 252 -36.99 -13.93 0.87
N ALA A 253 -37.07 -13.67 2.18
CA ALA A 253 -36.36 -12.56 2.80
C ALA A 253 -34.83 -12.74 2.69
N LYS A 254 -34.35 -13.98 2.81
CA LYS A 254 -32.94 -14.35 2.59
C LYS A 254 -32.52 -14.11 1.15
N GLU A 255 -33.30 -14.58 0.18
CA GLU A 255 -33.02 -14.38 -1.25
C GLU A 255 -33.00 -12.89 -1.61
N GLN A 256 -33.94 -12.11 -1.08
CA GLN A 256 -34.01 -10.67 -1.30
C GLN A 256 -32.81 -9.93 -0.68
N ASP A 257 -32.43 -10.30 0.55
CA ASP A 257 -31.23 -9.79 1.19
C ASP A 257 -29.94 -10.21 0.45
N LEU A 258 -29.90 -11.39 -0.20
CA LEU A 258 -28.78 -11.85 -1.02
C LEU A 258 -28.71 -11.07 -2.35
N ALA A 259 -29.85 -10.81 -2.98
CA ALA A 259 -29.94 -9.99 -4.19
C ALA A 259 -29.53 -8.54 -3.95
N ASN A 260 -29.88 -7.98 -2.79
CA ASN A 260 -29.49 -6.62 -2.39
C ASN A 260 -28.04 -6.54 -1.85
N LEU A 261 -27.36 -7.69 -1.70
CA LEU A 261 -26.03 -7.74 -1.11
C LEU A 261 -25.02 -6.96 -1.96
N ASP A 262 -25.08 -7.11 -3.28
CA ASP A 262 -24.16 -6.41 -4.19
C ASP A 262 -24.27 -4.89 -4.05
N GLN A 263 -25.50 -4.35 -3.95
CA GLN A 263 -25.73 -2.92 -3.74
C GLN A 263 -25.23 -2.42 -2.38
N LEU A 264 -25.45 -3.20 -1.31
CA LEU A 264 -24.94 -2.88 0.03
C LEU A 264 -23.41 -2.88 0.03
N VAL A 265 -22.81 -3.92 -0.54
CA VAL A 265 -21.37 -4.07 -0.58
C VAL A 265 -20.69 -3.02 -1.46
N ASP A 266 -21.28 -2.65 -2.60
CA ASP A 266 -20.77 -1.57 -3.46
C ASP A 266 -20.78 -0.21 -2.74
N SER A 267 -21.72 0.02 -1.82
CA SER A 267 -21.76 1.25 -1.02
C SER A 267 -20.69 1.33 0.09
N VAL A 268 -20.12 0.19 0.49
CA VAL A 268 -19.07 0.09 1.53
C VAL A 268 -17.68 -0.16 0.92
N SER A 269 -17.62 -0.54 -0.36
CA SER A 269 -16.36 -0.88 -1.01
C SER A 269 -15.46 0.36 -1.12
N PRO A 270 -14.25 0.32 -0.55
CA PRO A 270 -13.33 1.45 -0.60
C PRO A 270 -12.76 1.64 -2.01
N ASP A 271 -12.55 2.90 -2.40
CA ASP A 271 -11.94 3.25 -3.68
C ASP A 271 -10.49 2.71 -3.77
N PRO A 272 -10.18 1.87 -4.79
CA PRO A 272 -8.85 1.32 -5.00
C PRO A 272 -7.73 2.37 -5.01
N GLN A 273 -7.98 3.56 -5.59
CA GLN A 273 -6.96 4.61 -5.67
C GLN A 273 -6.66 5.21 -4.28
N LYS A 274 -7.68 5.36 -3.43
CA LYS A 274 -7.50 5.88 -2.07
C LYS A 274 -6.69 4.92 -1.21
N ILE A 275 -6.98 3.62 -1.31
CA ILE A 275 -6.21 2.56 -0.63
C ILE A 275 -4.76 2.61 -1.07
N LEU A 276 -4.52 2.66 -2.39
CA LEU A 276 -3.18 2.70 -2.94
C LEU A 276 -2.37 3.89 -2.41
N HIS A 277 -2.94 5.10 -2.46
CA HIS A 277 -2.30 6.30 -1.95
C HIS A 277 -2.04 6.26 -0.43
N ALA A 278 -2.92 5.62 0.35
CA ALA A 278 -2.71 5.42 1.78
C ALA A 278 -1.52 4.51 2.09
N LEU A 279 -1.34 3.44 1.31
CA LEU A 279 -0.38 2.39 1.60
C LEU A 279 1.04 2.74 1.18
N ILE A 280 1.20 3.34 0.01
CA ILE A 280 2.54 3.55 -0.59
C ILE A 280 2.83 5.01 -0.92
N GLY A 281 1.87 5.92 -0.72
CA GLY A 281 2.02 7.33 -1.13
C GLY A 281 3.15 8.05 -0.40
N GLU A 282 3.34 7.78 0.90
CA GLU A 282 4.44 8.37 1.66
C GLU A 282 5.80 7.85 1.21
N GLU A 283 5.96 6.53 1.08
CA GLU A 283 7.21 5.91 0.63
C GLU A 283 7.61 6.40 -0.76
N LEU A 284 6.68 6.37 -1.72
CA LEU A 284 6.92 6.87 -3.07
C LEU A 284 7.24 8.37 -3.09
N SER A 285 6.66 9.16 -2.17
CA SER A 285 7.00 10.59 -2.07
C SER A 285 8.45 10.81 -1.62
N GLN A 286 8.97 9.98 -0.71
CA GLN A 286 10.38 10.04 -0.28
C GLN A 286 11.32 9.62 -1.41
N GLN A 287 10.97 8.55 -2.15
CA GLN A 287 11.74 8.10 -3.31
C GLN A 287 11.79 9.16 -4.43
N LEU A 288 10.67 9.85 -4.67
CA LEU A 288 10.61 10.98 -5.61
C LEU A 288 11.52 12.14 -5.19
N GLU A 289 11.57 12.48 -3.90
CA GLU A 289 12.49 13.51 -3.38
C GLU A 289 13.95 13.12 -3.60
N GLN A 290 14.31 11.86 -3.36
CA GLN A 290 15.68 11.37 -3.59
C GLN A 290 16.08 11.48 -5.07
N ILE A 291 15.21 11.03 -5.99
CA ILE A 291 15.44 11.15 -7.44
C ILE A 291 15.61 12.62 -7.85
N SER A 292 14.80 13.51 -7.29
CA SER A 292 14.87 14.94 -7.58
C SER A 292 16.24 15.53 -7.26
N GLY A 293 16.82 15.18 -6.10
CA GLY A 293 18.12 15.70 -5.65
C GLY A 293 19.26 15.39 -6.61
N TRP A 294 19.35 14.14 -7.11
CA TRP A 294 20.41 13.76 -8.06
C TRP A 294 20.19 14.35 -9.46
N SER A 295 18.93 14.44 -9.90
CA SER A 295 18.61 15.00 -11.22
C SER A 295 18.94 16.49 -11.33
N GLY A 296 18.76 17.28 -10.26
CA GLY A 296 19.16 18.68 -10.20
C GLY A 296 20.67 18.88 -10.33
N MET A 297 21.46 18.07 -9.63
CA MET A 297 22.94 18.12 -9.71
C MET A 297 23.45 17.77 -11.11
N ILE A 298 22.87 16.74 -11.76
CA ILE A 298 23.21 16.35 -13.13
C ILE A 298 22.85 17.48 -14.10
N PHE A 299 21.67 18.09 -13.96
CA PHE A 299 21.24 19.18 -14.83
C PHE A 299 22.12 20.42 -14.70
N GLU A 300 22.49 20.82 -13.49
CA GLU A 300 23.43 21.94 -13.28
C GLU A 300 24.80 21.64 -13.90
N THR A 301 25.30 20.42 -13.76
CA THR A 301 26.58 19.97 -14.37
C THR A 301 26.51 19.99 -15.90
N VAL A 302 25.37 19.56 -16.47
CA VAL A 302 25.10 19.61 -17.92
C VAL A 302 25.11 21.06 -18.43
N LYS A 303 24.48 21.98 -17.69
CA LYS A 303 24.41 23.39 -18.07
C LYS A 303 25.78 24.07 -18.02
N THR A 304 26.56 23.85 -16.96
CA THR A 304 27.90 24.45 -16.80
C THR A 304 28.88 23.97 -17.87
N LEU A 305 28.82 22.68 -18.25
CA LEU A 305 29.65 22.14 -19.33
C LEU A 305 29.28 22.69 -20.72
N ARG A 306 28.10 23.28 -20.90
CA ARG A 306 27.64 23.86 -22.17
C ARG A 306 27.89 25.36 -22.29
N ASP A 307 27.82 26.09 -21.17
CA ASP A 307 27.94 27.56 -21.13
C ASP A 307 29.39 28.08 -21.13
N GLU A 308 30.41 27.21 -21.09
CA GLU A 308 31.79 27.58 -21.47
C GLU A 308 31.87 27.78 -23.00
N GLN A 309 31.25 28.87 -23.49
CA GLN A 309 31.42 29.31 -24.86
C GLN A 309 32.88 29.71 -25.09
N GLU A 310 33.48 29.14 -26.15
CA GLU A 310 34.77 29.63 -26.63
C GLU A 310 34.66 31.14 -26.93
N PRO A 311 35.65 31.95 -26.51
CA PRO A 311 35.60 33.40 -26.73
C PRO A 311 35.46 33.71 -28.23
N GLU A 312 34.64 34.70 -28.58
CA GLU A 312 34.52 35.18 -29.96
C GLU A 312 35.91 35.55 -30.51
N ARG A 313 36.41 34.72 -31.43
CA ARG A 313 37.66 34.97 -32.14
C ARG A 313 37.37 35.76 -33.41
N MET A 314 38.27 36.67 -33.75
CA MET A 314 38.25 37.34 -35.05
C MET A 314 38.26 36.29 -36.18
N GLN A 315 37.39 36.46 -37.18
CA GLN A 315 37.26 35.55 -38.30
C GLN A 315 38.55 35.53 -39.15
N GLY A 316 39.17 34.36 -39.24
CA GLY A 316 40.18 34.02 -40.25
C GLY A 316 39.64 32.94 -41.19
N GLU A 317 40.31 32.74 -42.32
CA GLU A 317 39.95 31.74 -43.33
C GLU A 317 40.58 30.37 -43.01
N TRP A 318 39.82 29.29 -43.19
CA TRP A 318 40.26 27.92 -42.86
C TRP A 318 41.07 27.28 -43.99
N ILE A 319 42.27 26.79 -43.67
CA ILE A 319 43.04 25.90 -44.53
C ILE A 319 43.03 24.50 -43.91
N ASP A 320 42.36 23.55 -44.58
CA ASP A 320 42.24 22.16 -44.12
C ASP A 320 43.50 21.35 -44.48
N PHE A 321 44.32 21.06 -43.48
CA PHE A 321 45.39 20.07 -43.57
C PHE A 321 44.93 18.78 -42.89
N ARG A 322 44.09 18.01 -43.60
CA ARG A 322 43.52 16.72 -43.15
C ARG A 322 44.52 15.89 -42.35
N ARG A 323 44.25 15.72 -41.06
CA ARG A 323 44.88 14.70 -40.19
C ARG A 323 43.87 13.59 -40.00
N ASP A 324 44.28 12.36 -40.27
CA ASP A 324 43.43 11.17 -40.34
C ASP A 324 42.81 10.72 -38.99
N THR A 325 42.97 11.49 -37.91
CA THR A 325 42.35 11.24 -36.59
C THR A 325 42.44 12.49 -35.71
N GLU A 326 41.43 13.37 -35.76
CA GLU A 326 41.33 14.47 -34.80
C GLU A 326 40.85 13.93 -33.44
N LEU A 327 41.83 13.51 -32.62
CA LEU A 327 41.58 13.22 -31.21
C LEU A 327 41.19 14.52 -30.48
N PRO A 328 40.29 14.46 -29.49
CA PRO A 328 40.00 15.60 -28.64
C PRO A 328 41.25 16.07 -27.89
N LYS A 329 41.28 17.37 -27.56
CA LYS A 329 42.39 17.98 -26.80
C LYS A 329 42.58 17.31 -25.44
N ILE A 330 41.48 16.96 -24.77
CA ILE A 330 41.47 16.23 -23.49
C ILE A 330 40.47 15.07 -23.61
N LEU A 331 40.91 13.87 -23.25
CA LEU A 331 40.06 12.68 -23.14
C LEU A 331 40.52 11.80 -21.99
N PHE A 332 39.58 11.46 -21.12
CA PHE A 332 39.72 10.40 -20.13
C PHE A 332 38.91 9.20 -20.61
N LYS A 333 39.60 8.16 -21.09
CA LYS A 333 38.92 6.93 -21.51
C LYS A 333 38.30 6.19 -20.33
N LYS A 334 38.96 6.23 -19.17
CA LYS A 334 38.51 5.52 -17.97
C LYS A 334 38.97 6.24 -16.70
N ILE A 335 38.03 6.57 -15.83
CA ILE A 335 38.27 7.12 -14.49
C ILE A 335 37.61 6.18 -13.49
N ARG A 336 38.39 5.60 -12.59
CA ARG A 336 37.90 4.83 -11.43
C ARG A 336 37.94 5.71 -10.20
N LEU A 337 36.83 5.74 -9.47
CA LEU A 337 36.66 6.47 -8.23
C LEU A 337 36.42 5.46 -7.11
N SER A 338 37.04 5.67 -5.95
CA SER A 338 36.68 4.96 -4.72
C SER A 338 36.79 5.88 -3.52
N GLY A 339 35.89 5.72 -2.56
CA GLY A 339 35.83 6.60 -1.39
C GLY A 339 34.70 6.27 -0.44
N ASN A 340 34.39 7.22 0.44
CA ASN A 340 33.30 7.16 1.39
C ASN A 340 32.38 8.37 1.24
N ALA A 341 31.10 8.13 0.99
CA ALA A 341 30.05 9.13 1.07
C ALA A 341 29.58 9.26 2.52
N ARG A 342 29.17 10.45 2.96
CA ARG A 342 28.57 10.65 4.28
C ARG A 342 27.08 10.94 4.16
N VAL A 343 26.28 10.15 4.84
CA VAL A 343 24.83 10.36 5.03
C VAL A 343 24.55 10.21 6.51
N ASP A 344 23.94 11.21 7.14
CA ASP A 344 23.64 11.24 8.58
C ASP A 344 24.86 10.89 9.47
N GLN A 345 26.02 11.45 9.13
CA GLN A 345 27.32 11.23 9.80
C GLN A 345 27.88 9.80 9.69
N GLN A 346 27.17 8.89 9.04
CA GLN A 346 27.63 7.53 8.75
C GLN A 346 28.36 7.50 7.41
N LYS A 347 29.48 6.76 7.35
CA LYS A 347 30.29 6.60 6.14
C LYS A 347 29.83 5.38 5.35
N TYR A 348 29.59 5.58 4.06
CA TYR A 348 29.17 4.54 3.12
C TYR A 348 30.23 4.42 2.01
N PRO A 349 30.92 3.26 1.89
CA PRO A 349 31.92 3.09 0.86
C PRO A 349 31.24 3.03 -0.51
N PHE A 350 31.83 3.71 -1.48
CA PHE A 350 31.34 3.69 -2.86
C PHE A 350 32.49 3.50 -3.85
N VAL A 351 32.13 2.96 -5.00
CA VAL A 351 32.98 2.87 -6.19
C VAL A 351 32.28 3.52 -7.37
N GLY A 352 33.05 4.16 -8.22
CA GLY A 352 32.56 4.83 -9.42
C GLY A 352 33.44 4.55 -10.63
N LEU A 353 32.83 4.59 -11.81
CA LEU A 353 33.47 4.43 -13.09
C LEU A 353 32.90 5.44 -14.08
N ILE A 354 33.76 6.30 -14.60
CA ILE A 354 33.44 7.22 -15.70
C ILE A 354 34.24 6.76 -16.92
N LYS A 355 33.62 6.66 -18.09
CA LYS A 355 34.33 6.37 -19.34
C LYS A 355 34.04 7.44 -20.37
N GLU A 356 35.00 7.64 -21.27
CA GLU A 356 34.85 8.48 -22.46
C GLU A 356 34.55 9.96 -22.17
N LEU A 357 35.06 10.48 -21.04
CA LEU A 357 34.93 11.90 -20.69
C LEU A 357 35.84 12.75 -21.59
N SER A 358 35.25 13.53 -22.50
CA SER A 358 35.96 14.34 -23.48
C SER A 358 35.67 15.83 -23.32
N SER A 359 36.69 16.67 -23.57
CA SER A 359 36.51 18.13 -23.71
C SER A 359 35.83 18.54 -25.01
N SER A 360 35.61 17.61 -25.94
CA SER A 360 35.07 17.90 -27.27
C SER A 360 34.12 16.79 -27.71
N PRO A 361 32.97 16.60 -27.01
CA PRO A 361 32.09 15.45 -27.20
C PRO A 361 31.53 15.35 -28.63
N SER A 362 31.17 16.47 -29.27
CA SER A 362 30.66 16.48 -30.67
C SER A 362 31.68 15.99 -31.70
N LEU A 363 32.98 16.19 -31.45
CA LEU A 363 34.07 15.67 -32.28
C LEU A 363 34.30 14.18 -31.98
N TYR A 364 34.30 13.80 -30.70
CA TYR A 364 34.62 12.43 -30.26
C TYR A 364 33.50 11.42 -30.56
N ARG A 365 32.23 11.87 -30.60
CA ARG A 365 31.04 11.07 -30.95
C ARG A 365 30.88 9.78 -30.15
N GLN A 366 31.25 9.81 -28.88
CA GLN A 366 31.01 8.73 -27.91
C GLN A 366 30.21 9.30 -26.72
N PRO A 367 29.26 8.53 -26.15
CA PRO A 367 28.61 8.91 -24.90
C PRO A 367 29.59 8.82 -23.72
N ILE A 368 29.40 9.68 -22.73
CA ILE A 368 30.08 9.52 -21.44
C ILE A 368 29.29 8.48 -20.65
N HIS A 369 29.95 7.38 -20.28
CA HIS A 369 29.34 6.34 -19.45
C HIS A 369 29.65 6.60 -17.99
N LEU A 370 28.62 6.62 -17.15
CA LEU A 370 28.70 6.75 -15.70
C LEU A 370 28.21 5.46 -15.05
N GLN A 371 28.95 4.98 -14.06
CA GLN A 371 28.51 3.90 -13.18
C GLN A 371 28.96 4.22 -11.77
N ALA A 372 28.10 3.98 -10.78
CA ALA A 372 28.46 4.07 -9.38
C ALA A 372 27.74 2.99 -8.59
N GLN A 373 28.38 2.53 -7.51
CA GLN A 373 27.81 1.56 -6.61
C GLN A 373 28.22 1.91 -5.18
N VAL A 374 27.25 1.82 -4.27
CA VAL A 374 27.47 1.87 -2.83
C VAL A 374 27.24 0.47 -2.29
N GLU A 375 28.25 -0.10 -1.64
CA GLU A 375 28.19 -1.43 -1.02
C GLU A 375 28.21 -1.24 0.50
N ALA A 376 27.03 -1.14 1.09
CA ALA A 376 26.85 -1.13 2.54
C ALA A 376 25.72 -2.11 2.90
N ASP A 377 24.99 -1.87 3.99
CA ASP A 377 23.84 -2.69 4.34
C ASP A 377 22.68 -2.56 3.32
N ALA A 378 22.72 -1.55 2.45
CA ALA A 378 21.85 -1.42 1.28
C ALA A 378 22.70 -1.39 0.00
N GLU A 379 22.23 -2.05 -1.06
CA GLU A 379 22.88 -2.00 -2.37
C GLU A 379 22.25 -0.89 -3.21
N ILE A 380 23.06 0.09 -3.58
CA ILE A 380 22.66 1.18 -4.46
C ILE A 380 23.54 1.13 -5.71
N LYS A 381 22.92 0.99 -6.88
CA LYS A 381 23.61 1.00 -8.17
C LYS A 381 23.06 2.12 -9.03
N PHE A 382 23.95 2.84 -9.68
CA PHE A 382 23.64 3.90 -10.63
C PHE A 382 24.39 3.61 -11.93
N ALA A 383 23.71 3.78 -13.06
CA ALA A 383 24.33 3.78 -14.37
C ALA A 383 23.69 4.86 -15.23
N GLY A 384 24.44 5.48 -16.13
CA GLY A 384 23.87 6.41 -17.08
C GLY A 384 24.79 6.79 -18.21
N ASP A 385 24.19 7.27 -19.29
CA ASP A 385 24.85 7.65 -20.52
C ASP A 385 24.53 9.11 -20.86
N LEU A 386 25.58 9.92 -21.01
CA LEU A 386 25.46 11.33 -21.40
C LEU A 386 25.83 11.50 -22.89
N LYS A 387 24.84 11.77 -23.74
CA LYS A 387 25.01 11.91 -25.20
C LYS A 387 25.21 13.36 -25.66
N PHE A 388 26.18 14.07 -25.08
CA PHE A 388 26.51 15.47 -25.45
C PHE A 388 26.95 15.67 -26.92
N TYR A 389 27.20 14.59 -27.66
CA TYR A 389 27.55 14.64 -29.06
C TYR A 389 26.34 14.82 -29.99
N GLU A 390 25.12 14.67 -29.48
CA GLU A 390 23.87 14.90 -30.21
C GLU A 390 23.50 16.39 -30.23
N ALA A 391 22.78 16.82 -31.26
CA ALA A 391 22.29 18.21 -31.34
C ALA A 391 21.23 18.52 -30.27
N ASP A 392 20.37 17.53 -29.97
CA ASP A 392 19.38 17.54 -28.89
C ASP A 392 19.73 16.41 -27.90
N PRO A 393 20.65 16.64 -26.94
CA PRO A 393 21.17 15.58 -26.09
C PRO A 393 20.07 14.85 -25.32
N THR A 394 19.99 13.53 -25.50
CA THR A 394 19.16 12.67 -24.67
C THR A 394 20.05 11.88 -23.70
N HIS A 395 19.85 12.10 -22.42
CA HIS A 395 20.60 11.44 -21.35
C HIS A 395 19.75 10.36 -20.71
N GLU A 396 20.32 9.19 -20.47
CA GLU A 396 19.61 8.03 -19.92
C GLU A 396 20.27 7.59 -18.62
N PHE A 397 19.46 7.31 -17.60
CA PHE A 397 19.93 6.89 -16.28
C PHE A 397 19.08 5.74 -15.77
N VAL A 398 19.72 4.82 -15.05
CA VAL A 398 19.08 3.75 -14.31
C VAL A 398 19.63 3.76 -12.90
N VAL A 399 18.74 3.78 -11.91
CA VAL A 399 19.13 3.68 -10.50
C VAL A 399 18.38 2.51 -9.88
N LEU A 400 19.12 1.68 -9.15
CA LEU A 400 18.60 0.55 -8.40
C LEU A 400 18.91 0.77 -6.92
N PHE A 401 17.89 0.73 -6.09
CA PHE A 401 17.98 0.71 -4.64
C PHE A 401 17.44 -0.61 -4.14
N GLN A 402 18.27 -1.40 -3.48
CA GLN A 402 17.87 -2.63 -2.80
C GLN A 402 18.17 -2.50 -1.31
N LEU A 403 17.11 -2.45 -0.51
CA LEU A 403 17.18 -2.35 0.94
C LEU A 403 16.73 -3.69 1.54
N PRO A 404 17.66 -4.50 2.11
CA PRO A 404 17.36 -5.81 2.68
C PRO A 404 16.83 -5.73 4.12
N HIS A 405 16.46 -4.55 4.62
CA HIS A 405 16.06 -4.36 6.01
C HIS A 405 14.55 -4.39 6.17
N GLN A 406 14.13 -5.07 7.25
CA GLN A 406 12.76 -5.02 7.68
C GLN A 406 12.39 -3.59 8.11
N LYS A 407 11.38 -3.03 7.43
CA LYS A 407 10.79 -1.73 7.75
C LYS A 407 9.36 -1.95 8.20
N LYS A 408 9.03 -1.42 9.39
CA LYS A 408 7.64 -1.32 9.85
C LYS A 408 7.09 0.06 9.49
N ILE A 409 6.13 0.07 8.59
CA ILE A 409 5.43 1.27 8.12
C ILE A 409 4.09 1.30 8.86
N LYS A 410 3.89 2.31 9.71
CA LYS A 410 2.60 2.55 10.34
C LYS A 410 1.67 3.25 9.35
N LEU A 411 0.55 2.61 9.03
CA LEU A 411 -0.43 3.09 8.05
C LEU A 411 -1.59 3.81 8.73
N GLU A 412 -2.02 3.30 9.89
CA GLU A 412 -3.03 3.92 10.77
C GLU A 412 -2.65 3.66 12.23
N ASP A 413 -2.76 4.69 13.05
CA ASP A 413 -2.48 4.62 14.49
C ASP A 413 -3.60 5.33 15.26
N SER A 414 -4.72 4.62 15.42
CA SER A 414 -5.86 5.09 16.21
C SER A 414 -6.20 4.08 17.30
N ASP A 415 -6.79 4.54 18.40
CA ASP A 415 -7.27 3.68 19.49
C ASP A 415 -8.28 2.62 19.00
N LYS A 416 -8.95 2.90 17.87
CA LYS A 416 -10.04 2.10 17.33
C LYS A 416 -9.58 1.00 16.37
N LEU A 417 -8.56 1.27 15.57
CA LEU A 417 -7.93 0.34 14.65
C LEU A 417 -6.51 0.83 14.37
N SER A 418 -5.51 -0.03 14.58
CA SER A 418 -4.14 0.20 14.15
C SER A 418 -3.79 -0.76 13.01
N LEU A 419 -3.12 -0.23 11.99
CA LEU A 419 -2.68 -0.97 10.82
C LEU A 419 -1.20 -0.66 10.58
N SER A 420 -0.39 -1.71 10.54
CA SER A 420 1.03 -1.61 10.18
C SER A 420 1.37 -2.59 9.06
N LEU A 421 2.21 -2.15 8.14
CA LEU A 421 2.84 -2.96 7.11
C LEU A 421 4.27 -3.25 7.54
N ILE A 422 4.66 -4.52 7.52
CA ILE A 422 6.03 -4.98 7.71
C ILE A 422 6.52 -5.44 6.34
N ALA A 423 7.51 -4.75 5.80
CA ALA A 423 8.18 -5.13 4.56
C ALA A 423 9.60 -5.59 4.88
N ASP A 424 9.95 -6.82 4.51
CA ASP A 424 11.28 -7.39 4.82
C ASP A 424 12.36 -6.90 3.85
N GLN A 425 12.00 -6.69 2.57
CA GLN A 425 12.90 -6.15 1.55
C GLN A 425 12.15 -5.13 0.69
N THR A 426 12.86 -4.10 0.26
CA THR A 426 12.36 -3.09 -0.67
C THR A 426 13.32 -2.95 -1.84
N GLU A 427 12.80 -3.03 -3.05
CA GLU A 427 13.51 -2.75 -4.28
C GLU A 427 12.83 -1.58 -5.01
N CYS A 428 13.62 -0.58 -5.37
CA CYS A 428 13.21 0.52 -6.22
C CYS A 428 14.13 0.57 -7.43
N LYS A 429 13.57 0.51 -8.64
CA LYS A 429 14.31 0.68 -9.88
C LYS A 429 13.76 1.84 -10.67
N SER A 430 14.54 2.89 -10.84
CA SER A 430 14.17 4.06 -11.62
C SER A 430 14.89 4.07 -12.97
N TYR A 431 14.15 4.44 -14.01
CA TYR A 431 14.65 4.71 -15.35
C TYR A 431 14.32 6.16 -15.65
N VAL A 432 15.33 6.97 -15.92
CA VAL A 432 15.17 8.40 -16.16
C VAL A 432 15.76 8.75 -17.52
N THR A 433 14.99 9.47 -18.32
CA THR A 433 15.44 10.04 -19.59
C THR A 433 15.31 11.55 -19.47
N LEU A 434 16.43 12.26 -19.61
CA LEU A 434 16.50 13.71 -19.55
C LEU A 434 16.78 14.28 -20.94
N ARG A 435 16.05 15.33 -21.31
CA ARG A 435 16.28 16.17 -22.49
C ARG A 435 16.39 17.63 -22.07
N GLU A 436 16.56 18.57 -22.98
CA GLU A 436 16.77 19.98 -22.61
C GLU A 436 15.63 20.60 -21.78
N ARG A 437 14.37 20.24 -22.04
CA ARG A 437 13.19 20.89 -21.43
C ARG A 437 12.18 19.92 -20.83
N GLU A 438 12.33 18.64 -21.12
CA GLU A 438 11.40 17.60 -20.74
C GLU A 438 12.16 16.40 -20.18
N PHE A 439 11.45 15.61 -19.40
CA PHE A 439 11.95 14.34 -18.90
C PHE A 439 10.87 13.27 -18.95
N GLN A 440 11.33 12.03 -18.89
CA GLN A 440 10.51 10.86 -18.64
C GLN A 440 11.16 10.07 -17.51
N CYS A 441 10.35 9.59 -16.58
CA CYS A 441 10.79 8.76 -15.47
C CYS A 441 9.80 7.61 -15.29
N ARG A 442 10.33 6.41 -15.11
CA ARG A 442 9.58 5.24 -14.70
C ARG A 442 10.24 4.67 -13.46
N LEU A 443 9.53 4.63 -12.35
CA LEU A 443 9.98 4.06 -11.08
C LEU A 443 9.17 2.80 -10.80
N GLU A 444 9.85 1.66 -10.80
CA GLU A 444 9.32 0.36 -10.40
C GLU A 444 9.62 0.16 -8.92
N PHE A 445 8.58 -0.01 -8.10
CA PHE A 445 8.66 -0.22 -6.66
C PHE A 445 8.15 -1.61 -6.34
N ASN A 446 8.92 -2.38 -5.56
CA ASN A 446 8.56 -3.72 -5.13
C ASN A 446 8.95 -3.97 -3.67
N GLN A 447 8.06 -4.57 -2.90
CA GLN A 447 8.33 -5.05 -1.56
C GLN A 447 7.91 -6.50 -1.41
N SER A 448 8.82 -7.33 -0.92
CA SER A 448 8.61 -8.77 -0.77
C SER A 448 9.62 -9.39 0.20
N PRO A 449 9.21 -10.27 1.13
CA PRO A 449 7.82 -10.50 1.53
C PRO A 449 7.26 -9.32 2.34
N VAL A 450 5.93 -9.16 2.32
CA VAL A 450 5.20 -8.23 3.19
C VAL A 450 4.25 -8.95 4.13
N ARG A 451 3.99 -8.35 5.28
CA ARG A 451 3.01 -8.79 6.28
C ARG A 451 2.25 -7.61 6.84
N PHE A 452 0.95 -7.76 7.03
CA PHE A 452 0.12 -6.74 7.67
C PHE A 452 -0.22 -7.16 9.11
N GLU A 453 -0.07 -6.21 10.02
CA GLU A 453 -0.50 -6.33 11.42
C GLU A 453 -1.69 -5.39 11.65
N VAL A 454 -2.83 -5.98 11.99
CA VAL A 454 -4.04 -5.26 12.37
C VAL A 454 -4.29 -5.48 13.87
N ALA A 455 -4.46 -4.39 14.61
CA ALA A 455 -4.84 -4.44 16.02
C ALA A 455 -6.04 -3.53 16.30
N THR A 456 -6.82 -3.86 17.31
CA THR A 456 -7.91 -3.01 17.81
C THR A 456 -8.02 -3.16 19.33
N SER A 457 -8.27 -2.05 20.02
CA SER A 457 -8.54 -2.05 21.47
C SER A 457 -10.04 -2.05 21.79
N GLU A 458 -10.91 -1.77 20.81
CA GLU A 458 -12.36 -1.74 20.97
C GLU A 458 -12.97 -3.11 20.61
N SER A 459 -13.70 -3.72 21.56
CA SER A 459 -14.37 -5.02 21.36
C SER A 459 -15.37 -5.02 20.20
N GLY A 460 -16.02 -3.88 19.92
CA GLY A 460 -16.95 -3.72 18.80
C GLY A 460 -16.31 -3.84 17.42
N ASN A 461 -15.00 -3.60 17.30
CA ASN A 461 -14.29 -3.60 16.02
C ASN A 461 -13.52 -4.92 15.76
N GLN A 462 -13.59 -5.91 16.65
CA GLN A 462 -12.85 -7.17 16.50
C GLN A 462 -13.23 -7.94 15.23
N VAL A 463 -14.52 -7.97 14.87
CA VAL A 463 -15.00 -8.60 13.64
C VAL A 463 -14.41 -7.90 12.41
N MET A 464 -14.42 -6.56 12.43
CA MET A 464 -13.87 -5.73 11.36
C MET A 464 -12.35 -5.88 11.23
N ALA A 465 -11.63 -5.86 12.34
CA ALA A 465 -10.19 -6.12 12.37
C ALA A 465 -9.86 -7.50 11.81
N GLY A 466 -10.66 -8.53 12.13
CA GLY A 466 -10.52 -9.88 11.57
C GLY A 466 -10.72 -9.93 10.06
N ILE A 467 -11.74 -9.23 9.52
CA ILE A 467 -11.99 -9.12 8.08
C ILE A 467 -10.80 -8.46 7.36
N VAL A 468 -10.31 -7.35 7.90
CA VAL A 468 -9.17 -6.62 7.32
C VAL A 468 -7.90 -7.48 7.40
N GLN A 469 -7.62 -8.10 8.56
CA GLN A 469 -6.47 -8.98 8.74
C GLN A 469 -6.49 -10.15 7.76
N GLN A 470 -7.64 -10.83 7.61
CA GLN A 470 -7.75 -11.98 6.72
C GLN A 470 -7.60 -11.58 5.25
N THR A 471 -8.12 -10.41 4.87
CA THR A 471 -7.98 -9.89 3.51
C THR A 471 -6.52 -9.59 3.19
N LEU A 472 -5.85 -8.84 4.08
CA LEU A 472 -4.47 -8.41 3.90
C LEU A 472 -3.46 -9.56 4.06
N ALA A 473 -3.81 -10.63 4.79
CA ALA A 473 -2.96 -11.81 4.94
C ALA A 473 -2.68 -12.56 3.62
N SER A 474 -3.51 -12.34 2.59
CA SER A 474 -3.29 -12.92 1.24
C SER A 474 -2.27 -12.15 0.41
N ILE A 475 -1.83 -10.98 0.89
CA ILE A 475 -0.88 -10.10 0.18
C ILE A 475 0.50 -10.36 0.75
N ASP A 476 1.35 -10.99 -0.05
CA ASP A 476 2.76 -11.28 0.26
C ASP A 476 3.73 -10.34 -0.47
N THR A 477 3.23 -9.62 -1.48
CA THR A 477 4.00 -8.73 -2.34
C THR A 477 3.26 -7.42 -2.58
N ILE A 478 3.99 -6.30 -2.59
CA ILE A 478 3.47 -4.98 -2.96
C ILE A 478 4.29 -4.47 -4.13
N SER A 479 3.64 -4.23 -5.26
CA SER A 479 4.26 -3.64 -6.45
C SER A 479 3.52 -2.39 -6.91
N ALA A 480 4.28 -1.39 -7.37
CA ALA A 480 3.74 -0.19 -7.96
C ALA A 480 4.70 0.37 -9.01
N THR A 481 4.14 0.95 -10.07
CA THR A 481 4.90 1.67 -11.09
C THR A 481 4.45 3.12 -11.10
N LEU A 482 5.41 4.02 -10.90
CA LEU A 482 5.19 5.45 -11.00
C LEU A 482 5.78 5.95 -12.33
N HIS A 483 4.94 6.61 -13.11
CA HIS A 483 5.33 7.28 -14.35
C HIS A 483 5.35 8.79 -14.09
N CYS A 484 6.45 9.44 -14.41
CA CYS A 484 6.54 10.90 -14.41
C CYS A 484 7.00 11.38 -15.78
N SER A 485 6.36 12.42 -16.32
CA SER A 485 6.71 12.95 -17.64
C SER A 485 6.37 14.41 -17.78
N GLY A 486 6.91 15.05 -18.82
CA GLY A 486 6.57 16.42 -19.18
C GLY A 486 7.70 17.40 -18.89
N SER A 487 7.36 18.69 -18.81
CA SER A 487 8.35 19.73 -18.57
C SER A 487 8.90 19.71 -17.14
N TYR A 488 10.12 20.19 -16.95
CA TYR A 488 10.74 20.32 -15.63
C TYR A 488 9.93 21.19 -14.65
N GLU A 489 9.19 22.19 -15.15
CA GLU A 489 8.37 23.08 -14.33
C GLU A 489 6.99 22.50 -13.97
N ARG A 490 6.47 21.61 -14.81
CA ARG A 490 5.12 21.04 -14.69
C ARG A 490 5.14 19.56 -15.03
N PRO A 491 5.66 18.71 -14.12
CA PRO A 491 5.62 17.28 -14.30
C PRO A 491 4.21 16.73 -14.15
N GLU A 492 3.83 15.81 -15.01
CA GLU A 492 2.69 14.93 -14.86
C GLU A 492 3.13 13.66 -14.14
N VAL A 493 2.35 13.19 -13.16
CA VAL A 493 2.65 12.01 -12.34
C VAL A 493 1.47 11.06 -12.36
N ARG A 494 1.71 9.82 -12.76
CA ARG A 494 0.71 8.74 -12.83
C ARG A 494 1.21 7.53 -12.05
N LEU A 495 0.35 6.97 -11.20
CA LEU A 495 0.65 5.82 -10.35
C LEU A 495 -0.18 4.62 -10.78
N GLU A 496 0.47 3.48 -11.02
CA GLU A 496 -0.15 2.22 -11.40
C GLU A 496 0.19 1.13 -10.38
N SER A 497 -0.82 0.41 -9.89
CA SER A 497 -0.63 -0.74 -8.99
C SER A 497 -1.91 -1.56 -8.91
N GLU A 498 -1.76 -2.87 -8.84
CA GLU A 498 -2.87 -3.80 -8.60
C GLU A 498 -3.29 -3.86 -7.12
N LEU A 499 -2.48 -3.31 -6.21
CA LEU A 499 -2.67 -3.43 -4.77
C LEU A 499 -4.03 -2.86 -4.33
N GLY A 500 -4.39 -1.68 -4.84
CA GLY A 500 -5.66 -1.03 -4.52
C GLY A 500 -6.86 -1.89 -4.91
N GLU A 501 -6.83 -2.46 -6.11
CA GLU A 501 -7.93 -3.31 -6.62
C GLU A 501 -8.01 -4.64 -5.86
N LYS A 502 -6.88 -5.30 -5.61
CA LYS A 502 -6.83 -6.55 -4.84
C LYS A 502 -7.38 -6.37 -3.42
N ILE A 503 -7.02 -5.28 -2.75
CA ILE A 503 -7.53 -4.99 -1.41
C ILE A 503 -9.01 -4.65 -1.45
N ALA A 504 -9.45 -3.78 -2.37
CA ALA A 504 -10.86 -3.43 -2.51
C ALA A 504 -11.73 -4.66 -2.77
N GLN A 505 -11.32 -5.53 -3.70
CA GLN A 505 -12.02 -6.79 -4.01
C GLN A 505 -11.96 -7.78 -2.85
N GLY A 506 -10.81 -7.93 -2.19
CA GLY A 506 -10.67 -8.81 -1.04
C GLY A 506 -11.57 -8.40 0.12
N LEU A 507 -11.63 -7.10 0.42
CA LEU A 507 -12.55 -6.54 1.42
C LEU A 507 -13.99 -6.77 1.00
N LYS A 508 -14.33 -6.51 -0.27
CA LYS A 508 -15.66 -6.76 -0.86
C LYS A 508 -16.14 -8.18 -0.57
N LEU A 509 -15.31 -9.17 -0.90
CA LEU A 509 -15.59 -10.60 -0.72
C LEU A 509 -15.68 -10.99 0.76
N ALA A 510 -14.80 -10.46 1.60
CA ALA A 510 -14.80 -10.75 3.03
C ALA A 510 -16.05 -10.19 3.74
N PHE A 511 -16.48 -8.97 3.38
CA PHE A 511 -17.74 -8.39 3.84
C PHE A 511 -18.95 -9.21 3.40
N GLN A 512 -19.00 -9.59 2.12
CA GLN A 512 -20.05 -10.44 1.58
C GLN A 512 -20.15 -11.76 2.34
N SER A 513 -19.02 -12.42 2.57
CA SER A 513 -18.94 -13.67 3.32
C SER A 513 -19.44 -13.51 4.76
N GLN A 514 -19.07 -12.41 5.43
CA GLN A 514 -19.51 -12.16 6.81
C GLN A 514 -21.01 -11.89 6.90
N LEU A 515 -21.57 -11.10 5.97
CA LEU A 515 -23.02 -10.84 5.90
C LEU A 515 -23.79 -12.14 5.66
N VAL A 516 -23.31 -13.01 4.77
CA VAL A 516 -23.93 -14.33 4.53
C VAL A 516 -23.88 -15.20 5.78
N LYS A 517 -22.74 -15.28 6.47
CA LYS A 517 -22.62 -16.03 7.73
C LYS A 517 -23.58 -15.54 8.81
N GLN A 518 -23.71 -14.22 8.99
CA GLN A 518 -24.65 -13.67 9.97
C GLN A 518 -26.11 -13.98 9.61
N LYS A 519 -26.49 -13.86 8.33
CA LYS A 519 -27.82 -14.23 7.83
C LYS A 519 -28.14 -15.69 8.14
N GLN A 520 -27.21 -16.59 7.81
CA GLN A 520 -27.37 -18.03 8.04
C GLN A 520 -27.47 -18.39 9.53
N ASN A 521 -26.59 -17.81 10.37
CA ASN A 521 -26.59 -18.08 11.81
C ASN A 521 -27.91 -17.64 12.46
N MET A 522 -28.45 -16.48 12.08
CA MET A 522 -29.73 -16.01 12.60
C MET A 522 -30.90 -16.87 12.11
N ALA A 523 -30.92 -17.23 10.82
CA ALA A 523 -31.93 -18.12 10.27
C ALA A 523 -31.96 -19.47 11.03
N GLN A 524 -30.79 -20.06 11.29
CA GLN A 524 -30.68 -21.29 12.07
C GLN A 524 -31.08 -21.11 13.54
N GLN A 525 -30.80 -19.97 14.16
CA GLN A 525 -31.24 -19.69 15.54
C GLN A 525 -32.77 -19.62 15.63
N ILE A 526 -33.42 -18.93 14.69
CA ILE A 526 -34.88 -18.90 14.62
C ILE A 526 -35.45 -20.27 14.28
N GLU A 527 -34.84 -21.03 13.37
CA GLU A 527 -35.24 -22.40 13.07
C GLU A 527 -35.20 -23.28 14.33
N ARG A 528 -34.13 -23.18 15.13
CA ARG A 528 -34.03 -23.92 16.39
C ARG A 528 -35.08 -23.48 17.40
N LEU A 529 -35.30 -22.18 17.57
CA LEU A 529 -36.34 -21.66 18.48
C LEU A 529 -37.74 -22.11 18.04
N ALA A 530 -38.08 -21.93 16.77
CA ALA A 530 -39.37 -22.37 16.23
C ALA A 530 -39.53 -23.89 16.31
N GLY A 531 -38.46 -24.65 16.02
CA GLY A 531 -38.44 -26.11 16.09
C GLY A 531 -38.55 -26.65 17.52
N GLN A 532 -37.83 -26.07 18.47
CA GLN A 532 -37.86 -26.43 19.89
C GLN A 532 -39.20 -26.08 20.53
N GLU A 533 -39.71 -24.86 20.31
CA GLU A 533 -41.04 -24.46 20.78
C GLU A 533 -42.11 -25.35 20.15
N ARG A 534 -42.00 -25.65 18.84
CA ARG A 534 -42.89 -26.60 18.16
C ARG A 534 -42.81 -28.00 18.77
N GLU A 535 -41.64 -28.54 19.08
CA GLU A 535 -41.52 -29.90 19.61
C GLU A 535 -41.93 -30.00 21.07
N GLN A 536 -41.51 -29.06 21.91
CA GLN A 536 -41.95 -28.98 23.31
C GLN A 536 -43.46 -28.81 23.39
N LEU A 537 -44.03 -28.00 22.49
CA LEU A 537 -45.46 -27.79 22.43
C LEU A 537 -46.20 -28.90 21.71
N VAL A 538 -45.67 -29.57 20.68
CA VAL A 538 -46.29 -30.77 20.10
C VAL A 538 -46.26 -31.91 21.12
N GLN A 539 -45.27 -31.97 22.01
CA GLN A 539 -45.26 -32.91 23.12
C GLN A 539 -46.19 -32.48 24.27
N ALA A 540 -46.25 -31.18 24.61
CA ALA A 540 -47.17 -30.65 25.60
C ALA A 540 -48.62 -30.73 25.12
N LEU A 541 -48.87 -30.42 23.84
CA LEU A 541 -50.10 -30.67 23.10
C LEU A 541 -50.31 -32.16 23.06
N ASN A 542 -49.57 -33.03 22.39
CA ASN A 542 -49.92 -34.47 22.35
C ASN A 542 -50.18 -35.11 23.73
N ARG A 543 -49.53 -34.68 24.82
CA ARG A 543 -49.90 -35.08 26.19
C ARG A 543 -51.17 -34.39 26.72
N GLN A 544 -51.24 -33.06 26.71
CA GLN A 544 -52.41 -32.32 27.18
C GLN A 544 -53.59 -32.39 26.21
N TYR A 545 -53.40 -32.83 24.98
CA TYR A 545 -54.33 -32.90 23.86
C TYR A 545 -54.84 -34.32 23.69
N SER A 546 -54.05 -35.35 24.01
CA SER A 546 -54.63 -36.65 24.35
C SER A 546 -55.46 -36.53 25.62
N ASP A 547 -54.99 -35.81 26.63
CA ASP A 547 -55.74 -35.60 27.87
C ASP A 547 -56.93 -34.67 27.67
N VAL A 548 -56.83 -33.61 26.85
CA VAL A 548 -57.95 -32.70 26.56
C VAL A 548 -58.87 -33.32 25.52
N ILE A 549 -58.46 -34.11 24.52
CA ILE A 549 -59.41 -34.86 23.68
C ILE A 549 -60.05 -35.98 24.47
N ALA A 550 -59.30 -36.73 25.30
CA ALA A 550 -59.91 -37.74 26.17
C ALA A 550 -60.85 -37.09 27.18
N ASN A 551 -60.47 -35.96 27.79
CA ASN A 551 -61.37 -35.18 28.64
C ASN A 551 -62.50 -34.55 27.84
N LEU A 552 -62.32 -34.12 26.60
CA LEU A 552 -63.35 -33.48 25.78
C LEU A 552 -64.28 -34.51 25.15
N GLU A 553 -63.85 -35.76 24.93
CA GLU A 553 -64.68 -36.93 24.64
C GLU A 553 -65.38 -37.44 25.92
N GLN A 554 -64.71 -37.37 27.08
CA GLN A 554 -65.30 -37.65 28.39
C GLN A 554 -66.31 -36.56 28.79
N GLU A 555 -66.05 -35.32 28.43
CA GLU A 555 -66.93 -34.18 28.63
C GLU A 555 -67.99 -34.13 27.55
N GLU A 556 -67.74 -34.51 26.29
CA GLU A 556 -68.73 -34.71 25.22
C GLU A 556 -69.65 -35.89 25.55
N SER A 557 -69.15 -36.92 26.23
CA SER A 557 -69.97 -38.01 26.78
C SER A 557 -70.70 -37.62 28.07
N LYS A 558 -70.12 -36.80 28.96
CA LYS A 558 -70.84 -36.17 30.08
C LYS A 558 -71.92 -35.22 29.56
N VAL A 559 -71.62 -34.46 28.52
CA VAL A 559 -72.51 -33.59 27.75
C VAL A 559 -73.61 -34.39 27.10
N GLN A 560 -73.30 -35.53 26.48
CA GLN A 560 -74.31 -36.45 25.94
C GLN A 560 -75.15 -37.04 27.05
N ALA A 561 -74.56 -37.34 28.23
CA ALA A 561 -75.28 -37.80 29.40
C ALA A 561 -76.17 -36.69 30.00
N VAL A 562 -75.72 -35.43 29.97
CA VAL A 562 -76.51 -34.25 30.30
C VAL A 562 -77.62 -34.09 29.27
N ILE A 563 -77.34 -34.05 27.97
CA ILE A 563 -78.31 -34.04 26.86
C ILE A 563 -79.32 -35.19 27.00
N GLN A 564 -78.91 -36.39 27.39
CA GLN A 564 -79.81 -37.52 27.66
C GLN A 564 -80.70 -37.26 28.88
N LYS A 565 -80.14 -36.71 29.97
CA LYS A 565 -80.91 -36.27 31.14
C LYS A 565 -81.86 -35.12 30.83
N VAL A 566 -81.51 -34.27 29.86
CA VAL A 566 -82.30 -33.11 29.42
C VAL A 566 -83.41 -33.48 28.42
N SER A 567 -83.14 -34.38 27.48
CA SER A 567 -84.00 -34.61 26.31
C SER A 567 -85.09 -35.67 26.50
N ASN A 568 -84.91 -36.62 27.41
CA ASN A 568 -85.84 -37.73 27.69
C ASN A 568 -86.48 -38.42 26.45
N ARG A 569 -85.84 -38.39 25.27
CA ARG A 569 -86.12 -39.19 24.07
C ARG A 569 -84.86 -39.33 23.20
N PRO A 570 -84.67 -40.47 22.52
CA PRO A 570 -83.50 -40.70 21.66
C PRO A 570 -83.61 -39.86 20.39
N LEU A 571 -82.71 -38.89 20.22
CA LEU A 571 -82.48 -38.24 18.93
C LEU A 571 -81.58 -39.18 18.09
N ASP A 572 -82.13 -39.65 16.97
CA ASP A 572 -81.48 -40.56 16.04
C ASP A 572 -80.41 -39.81 15.22
N ILE A 573 -79.16 -39.95 15.64
CA ILE A 573 -77.97 -39.23 15.11
C ILE A 573 -77.65 -39.62 13.66
N ARG A 574 -78.28 -40.66 13.08
CA ARG A 574 -78.01 -41.06 11.68
C ARG A 574 -78.55 -40.09 10.61
N ARG A 575 -79.32 -39.06 10.97
CA ARG A 575 -79.83 -38.05 10.01
C ARG A 575 -79.04 -36.73 9.96
N LEU A 576 -78.05 -36.52 10.81
CA LEU A 576 -77.25 -35.27 10.85
C LEU A 576 -75.85 -35.40 10.22
N LEU A 577 -75.51 -36.57 9.67
CA LEU A 577 -74.30 -36.78 8.88
C LEU A 577 -74.63 -36.88 7.38
N ARG A 578 -75.15 -35.78 6.83
CA ARG A 578 -75.02 -35.48 5.41
C ARG A 578 -74.61 -34.04 5.20
#